data_AF-A0A7Y3CS70-F1
#
_entry.id   AF-A0A7Y3CS70-F1
#
_cell.length_a   1.000
_cell.length_b   1.000
_cell.length_c   1.000
_cell.angle_alpha   90.00
_cell.angle_beta   90.00
_cell.angle_gamma   90.00
#
_symmetry.space_group_name_H-M   'P 1'
#
loop_
_entity.id
_entity.type
_entity.pdbx_description
1 polymer ?
#
loop_
_entity_poly.entity_id
_entity_poly.type
_entity_poly.pdbx_seq_one_letter_code
_entity_poly.pdbx_strand_id
1 'polypeptide(L)'
;LTTLEFNRDVKRTMKPDAILVMNLIDYPPVDFGRAEVATLQSTFGHVAVIAPPDYFTNRRGGNFVVVASDAEIDTLAIAKELDRRDGDEVVLEALALAEWVGSARLLTDDYAPVDQLISR
;
A
#
# COMPACT_ATOMS: atom_id res chain seq x y z
N LEU A 1 -4.17 -9.45 8.42
CA LEU A 1 -4.69 -10.29 7.34
C LEU A 1 -4.62 -9.44 6.08
N THR A 2 -3.81 -9.86 5.12
CA THR A 2 -3.23 -9.02 4.04
C THR A 2 -3.13 -9.86 2.77
N THR A 3 -4.14 -10.69 2.53
CA THR A 3 -4.13 -11.71 1.48
C THR A 3 -5.09 -11.32 0.37
N LEU A 4 -4.84 -11.84 -0.83
CA LEU A 4 -5.70 -11.65 -1.98
C LEU A 4 -7.15 -12.05 -1.68
N GLU A 5 -7.34 -13.17 -0.99
CA GLU A 5 -8.64 -13.68 -0.57
C GLU A 5 -9.34 -12.70 0.37
N PHE A 6 -8.63 -12.21 1.38
CA PHE A 6 -9.17 -11.21 2.31
C PHE A 6 -9.53 -9.90 1.60
N ASN A 7 -8.66 -9.40 0.73
CA ASN A 7 -8.91 -8.16 -0.01
C ASN A 7 -10.16 -8.29 -0.89
N ARG A 8 -10.38 -9.45 -1.52
CA ARG A 8 -11.60 -9.75 -2.29
C ARG A 8 -12.84 -9.79 -1.41
N ASP A 9 -12.75 -10.37 -0.22
CA ASP A 9 -13.85 -10.42 0.72
C ASP A 9 -14.23 -9.03 1.24
N VAL A 10 -13.24 -8.18 1.55
CA VAL A 10 -13.46 -6.77 1.91
C VAL A 10 -14.14 -6.05 0.75
N LYS A 11 -13.56 -6.12 -0.45
CA LYS A 11 -14.09 -5.46 -1.66
C LYS A 11 -15.53 -5.84 -1.97
N ARG A 12 -15.92 -7.11 -1.78
CA ARG A 12 -17.30 -7.58 -2.00
C ARG A 12 -18.35 -6.85 -1.13
N THR A 13 -17.94 -6.30 0.01
CA THR A 13 -18.83 -5.58 0.93
C THR A 13 -18.84 -4.07 0.71
N MET A 14 -17.97 -3.56 -0.16
CA MET A 14 -17.79 -2.14 -0.43
C MET A 14 -18.79 -1.62 -1.48
N LYS A 15 -19.13 -0.33 -1.38
CA LYS A 15 -19.81 0.39 -2.46
C LYS A 15 -18.84 0.62 -3.63
N PRO A 16 -19.33 0.83 -4.87
CA PRO A 16 -18.47 1.06 -6.03
C PRO A 16 -17.47 2.22 -5.89
N ASP A 17 -17.80 3.23 -5.10
CA ASP A 17 -17.02 4.45 -4.84
C ASP A 17 -16.33 4.46 -3.47
N ALA A 18 -16.39 3.35 -2.72
CA ALA A 18 -15.79 3.29 -1.40
C ALA A 18 -14.27 3.18 -1.46
N ILE A 19 -13.62 3.75 -0.44
CA ILE A 19 -12.17 3.76 -0.28
C ILE A 19 -11.79 2.84 0.88
N LEU A 20 -10.85 1.94 0.64
CA LEU A 20 -10.14 1.20 1.67
C LEU A 20 -8.90 2.00 2.08
N VAL A 21 -8.74 2.27 3.37
CA VAL A 21 -7.55 2.91 3.94
C VAL A 21 -6.92 1.96 4.96
N MET A 22 -5.64 1.66 4.79
CA MET A 22 -4.89 0.74 5.63
C MET A 22 -3.66 1.42 6.21
N ASN A 23 -3.49 1.30 7.53
CA ASN A 23 -2.22 1.57 8.17
C ASN A 23 -1.35 0.31 8.07
N LEU A 24 -0.24 0.41 7.36
CA LEU A 24 0.71 -0.67 7.16
C LEU A 24 2.02 -0.30 7.86
N ILE A 25 2.53 -1.18 8.72
CA ILE A 25 3.80 -0.97 9.40
C ILE A 25 4.82 -1.94 8.82
N ASP A 26 5.93 -1.40 8.31
CA ASP A 26 7.04 -2.21 7.85
C ASP A 26 8.37 -1.46 7.96
N TYR A 27 9.46 -2.21 8.04
CA TYR A 27 10.82 -1.69 8.17
C TYR A 27 11.73 -2.28 7.08
N PRO A 28 12.87 -1.62 6.76
CA PRO A 28 13.77 -2.10 5.71
C PRO A 28 14.08 -3.60 5.84
N PRO A 29 14.01 -4.37 4.73
CA PRO A 29 13.92 -3.93 3.33
C PRO A 29 12.50 -3.57 2.80
N VAL A 30 11.49 -3.46 3.67
CA VAL A 30 10.08 -3.15 3.37
C VAL A 30 9.41 -4.11 2.37
N ASP A 31 9.88 -5.36 2.34
CA ASP A 31 9.40 -6.39 1.41
C ASP A 31 7.92 -6.75 1.66
N PHE A 32 7.48 -6.71 2.92
CA PHE A 32 6.09 -6.98 3.27
C PHE A 32 5.18 -5.86 2.77
N GLY A 33 5.58 -4.60 2.93
CA GLY A 33 4.87 -3.44 2.38
C GLY A 33 4.71 -3.51 0.87
N ARG A 34 5.77 -3.88 0.14
CA ARG A 34 5.71 -4.06 -1.31
C ARG A 34 4.76 -5.21 -1.70
N ALA A 35 4.81 -6.34 -0.98
CA ALA A 35 3.96 -7.50 -1.24
C ALA A 35 2.47 -7.20 -0.98
N GLU A 36 2.16 -6.48 0.09
CA GLU A 36 0.78 -6.11 0.40
C GLU A 36 0.22 -5.12 -0.63
N VAL A 37 1.00 -4.12 -1.04
CA VAL A 37 0.59 -3.18 -2.08
C VAL A 37 0.40 -3.88 -3.43
N ALA A 38 1.28 -4.82 -3.81
CA ALA A 38 1.08 -5.65 -5.00
C ALA A 38 -0.23 -6.45 -4.94
N THR A 39 -0.54 -6.98 -3.75
CA THR A 39 -1.77 -7.75 -3.50
C THR A 39 -3.01 -6.87 -3.63
N LEU A 40 -2.98 -5.65 -3.11
CA LEU A 40 -4.04 -4.66 -3.28
C LEU A 40 -4.19 -4.24 -4.75
N GLN A 41 -3.10 -4.02 -5.50
CA GLN A 41 -3.14 -3.70 -6.94
C GLN A 41 -3.76 -4.82 -7.79
N SER A 42 -3.67 -6.07 -7.34
CA SER A 42 -4.35 -7.20 -8.01
C SER A 42 -5.86 -7.28 -7.73
N THR A 43 -6.36 -6.49 -6.76
CA THR A 43 -7.75 -6.50 -6.31
C THR A 43 -8.50 -5.21 -6.66
N PHE A 44 -7.85 -4.05 -6.59
CA PHE A 44 -8.43 -2.72 -6.79
C PHE A 44 -7.86 -2.05 -8.05
N GLY A 45 -8.68 -1.24 -8.72
CA GLY A 45 -8.26 -0.50 -9.92
C GLY A 45 -7.23 0.60 -9.65
N HIS A 46 -7.30 1.21 -8.47
CA HIS A 46 -6.44 2.33 -8.05
C HIS A 46 -5.86 2.06 -6.67
N VAL A 47 -4.55 2.24 -6.52
CA VAL A 47 -3.83 2.13 -5.25
C VAL A 47 -2.81 3.27 -5.16
N ALA A 48 -2.72 3.89 -3.99
CA ALA A 48 -1.72 4.90 -3.66
C ALA A 48 -1.10 4.61 -2.29
N VAL A 49 0.15 5.00 -2.10
CA VAL A 49 0.89 4.82 -0.83
C VAL A 49 1.45 6.15 -0.38
N ILE A 50 1.24 6.49 0.89
CA ILE A 50 1.76 7.71 1.53
C ILE A 50 2.76 7.32 2.61
N ALA A 51 3.98 7.85 2.51
CA ALA A 51 5.04 7.71 3.52
C ALA A 51 6.16 8.74 3.31
N PRO A 52 7.07 8.94 4.28
CA PRO A 52 8.30 9.70 4.06
C PRO A 52 9.13 9.17 2.88
N PRO A 53 9.74 10.04 2.05
CA PRO A 53 10.50 9.66 0.85
C PRO A 53 11.55 8.59 1.07
N ASP A 54 12.18 8.59 2.24
CA ASP A 54 13.30 7.71 2.53
C ASP A 54 12.88 6.29 2.90
N TYR A 55 11.59 6.06 3.16
CA TYR A 55 11.01 4.73 3.33
C TYR A 55 11.01 3.97 1.99
N PHE A 56 10.73 4.68 0.88
CA PHE A 56 10.75 4.10 -0.46
C PHE A 56 12.16 3.76 -0.97
N THR A 57 13.19 4.28 -0.30
CA THR A 57 14.61 3.99 -0.58
C THR A 57 15.24 2.98 0.38
N ASN A 58 14.42 2.29 1.20
CA ASN A 58 14.85 1.31 2.20
C ASN A 58 15.85 1.87 3.25
N ARG A 59 15.86 3.19 3.50
CA ARG A 59 16.74 3.82 4.50
C ARG A 59 16.12 3.83 5.90
N ARG A 60 14.81 4.01 5.97
CA ARG A 60 13.98 3.94 7.19
C ARG A 60 12.70 3.17 6.89
N GLY A 61 11.89 2.96 7.91
CA GLY A 61 10.54 2.43 7.79
C GLY A 61 9.69 2.87 8.98
N GLY A 62 8.45 2.42 9.02
CA GLY A 62 7.44 2.86 9.97
C GLY A 62 6.05 2.67 9.39
N ASN A 63 5.17 3.65 9.62
CA ASN A 63 3.81 3.62 9.09
C ASN A 63 3.78 4.11 7.65
N PHE A 64 3.15 3.32 6.79
CA PHE A 64 2.68 3.66 5.46
C PHE A 64 1.16 3.73 5.53
N VAL A 65 0.58 4.74 4.89
CA VAL A 65 -0.87 4.75 4.63
C VAL A 65 -1.08 4.25 3.21
N VAL A 66 -1.80 3.15 3.07
CA VAL A 66 -2.18 2.60 1.76
C VAL A 66 -3.65 2.90 1.51
N VAL A 67 -3.95 3.44 0.34
CA VAL A 67 -5.30 3.78 -0.09
C VAL A 67 -5.62 2.95 -1.33
N ALA A 68 -6.77 2.28 -1.35
CA ALA A 68 -7.20 1.46 -2.48
C ALA A 68 -8.68 1.67 -2.80
N SER A 69 -9.01 1.72 -4.09
CA SER A 69 -10.39 1.92 -4.58
C SER A 69 -10.52 1.42 -6.02
N ASP A 70 -11.75 1.12 -6.45
CA ASP A 70 -12.06 0.94 -7.88
C ASP A 70 -12.36 2.27 -8.59
N ALA A 71 -12.67 3.31 -7.84
CA ALA A 71 -12.74 4.68 -8.33
C ALA A 71 -11.37 5.35 -8.25
N GLU A 72 -11.14 6.36 -9.09
CA GLU A 72 -9.91 7.14 -9.09
C GLU A 72 -9.65 7.78 -7.73
N ILE A 73 -8.39 7.76 -7.28
CA ILE A 73 -7.95 8.40 -6.04
C ILE A 73 -7.38 9.76 -6.40
N ASP A 74 -7.89 10.83 -5.77
CA ASP A 74 -7.36 12.19 -5.95
C ASP A 74 -6.06 12.38 -5.16
N THR A 75 -4.97 11.82 -5.68
CA THR A 75 -3.62 11.90 -5.11
C THR A 75 -3.08 13.31 -5.05
N LEU A 76 -3.50 14.20 -5.96
CA LEU A 76 -3.15 15.62 -5.95
C LEU A 76 -3.78 16.33 -4.76
N ALA A 77 -5.05 16.06 -4.44
CA ALA A 77 -5.68 16.57 -3.24
C ALA A 77 -5.00 16.05 -1.97
N ILE A 78 -4.59 14.78 -1.94
CA ILE A 78 -3.83 14.22 -0.81
C ILE A 78 -2.51 14.97 -0.65
N ALA A 79 -1.71 15.10 -1.72
CA ALA A 79 -0.44 15.81 -1.69
C ALA A 79 -0.59 17.26 -1.20
N LYS A 80 -1.62 17.97 -1.68
CA LYS A 80 -1.92 19.33 -1.24
C LYS A 80 -2.24 19.41 0.26
N GLU A 81 -2.93 18.43 0.82
CA GLU A 81 -3.21 18.39 2.26
C GLU A 81 -1.97 18.03 3.09
N LEU A 82 -1.05 17.22 2.56
CA LEU A 82 0.26 16.97 3.17
C LEU A 82 1.08 18.25 3.25
N ASP A 83 1.15 19.01 2.15
CA ASP A 83 1.84 20.30 2.10
C ASP A 83 1.22 21.31 3.08
N ARG A 84 -0.12 21.38 3.14
CA ARG A 84 -0.83 22.31 4.03
C ARG A 84 -0.54 22.07 5.52
N ARG A 85 -0.15 20.84 5.90
CA ARG A 85 0.22 20.49 7.27
C ARG A 85 1.73 20.47 7.52
N ASP A 86 2.53 20.97 6.58
CA ASP A 86 4.00 20.90 6.60
C ASP A 86 4.51 19.47 6.80
N GLY A 87 3.84 18.48 6.18
CA GLY A 87 4.25 17.07 6.19
C GLY A 87 5.43 16.81 5.25
N ASP A 88 6.28 15.84 5.59
CA ASP A 88 7.41 15.42 4.75
C ASP A 88 7.07 14.19 3.89
N GLU A 89 5.86 13.65 4.04
CA GLU A 89 5.41 12.46 3.31
C GLU A 89 5.08 12.77 1.85
N VAL A 90 5.30 11.77 0.99
CA VAL A 90 4.95 11.84 -0.44
C VAL A 90 3.93 10.77 -0.79
N VAL A 91 3.18 11.01 -1.85
CA VAL A 91 2.22 10.06 -2.43
C VAL A 91 2.88 9.36 -3.61
N LEU A 92 3.01 8.03 -3.55
CA LEU A 92 3.34 7.21 -4.71
C LEU A 92 2.07 6.62 -5.32
N GLU A 93 1.96 6.75 -6.64
CA GLU A 93 0.91 6.14 -7.46
C GLU A 93 1.46 5.74 -8.84
N ALA A 94 0.63 5.07 -9.64
CA ALA A 94 0.89 4.75 -11.04
C ALA A 94 2.32 4.19 -11.29
N LEU A 95 3.10 4.84 -12.15
CA LEU A 95 4.44 4.37 -12.54
C LEU A 95 5.41 4.34 -11.36
N ALA A 96 5.45 5.38 -10.53
CA ALA A 96 6.35 5.45 -9.39
C ALA A 96 6.01 4.37 -8.35
N LEU A 97 4.72 4.09 -8.16
CA LEU A 97 4.29 2.98 -7.32
C LEU A 97 4.68 1.63 -7.92
N ALA A 98 4.50 1.44 -9.23
CA ALA A 98 4.89 0.20 -9.91
C ALA A 98 6.41 -0.06 -9.83
N GLU A 99 7.23 0.98 -9.97
CA GLU A 99 8.68 0.88 -9.79
C GLU A 99 9.07 0.50 -8.36
N TRP A 100 8.41 1.09 -7.36
CA TRP A 100 8.65 0.74 -5.96
C TRP A 100 8.12 -0.66 -5.60
N VAL A 101 6.97 -1.09 -6.12
CA VAL A 101 6.47 -2.45 -5.88
C VAL A 101 7.38 -3.49 -6.54
N GLY A 102 7.86 -3.21 -7.76
CA GLY A 102 8.74 -4.11 -8.49
C GLY A 102 8.13 -5.48 -8.73
N SER A 103 8.89 -6.55 -8.48
CA SER A 103 8.45 -7.95 -8.65
C SER A 103 7.96 -8.59 -7.35
N ALA A 104 7.39 -7.80 -6.43
CA ALA A 104 6.89 -8.31 -5.16
C ALA A 104 5.82 -9.39 -5.39
N ARG A 105 5.86 -10.43 -4.55
CA ARG A 105 4.91 -11.55 -4.65
C ARG A 105 3.57 -11.16 -4.03
N LEU A 106 2.49 -11.71 -4.59
CA LEU A 106 1.18 -11.59 -3.99
C LEU A 106 1.13 -12.45 -2.72
N LEU A 107 0.44 -11.92 -1.72
CA LEU A 107 0.14 -12.61 -0.48
C LEU A 107 -1.18 -13.36 -0.67
N THR A 108 -1.17 -14.66 -0.37
CA THR A 108 -2.35 -15.54 -0.44
C THR A 108 -2.54 -16.24 0.90
N ASP A 109 -3.74 -16.74 1.18
CA ASP A 109 -4.02 -17.46 2.43
C ASP A 109 -3.08 -18.66 2.66
N ASP A 110 -2.72 -19.39 1.60
CA ASP A 110 -1.76 -20.51 1.65
C ASP A 110 -0.36 -20.09 2.12
N TYR A 111 -0.05 -18.79 2.06
CA TYR A 111 1.23 -18.18 2.44
C TYR A 111 1.00 -16.91 3.28
N ALA A 112 0.05 -16.97 4.23
CA ALA A 112 -0.22 -15.86 5.13
C ALA A 112 1.08 -15.50 5.93
N PRO A 113 1.61 -14.28 5.78
CA PRO A 113 3.03 -13.97 6.06
C PRO A 113 3.40 -13.84 7.54
N VAL A 114 2.55 -14.26 8.48
CA VAL A 114 2.72 -13.95 9.91
C VAL A 114 4.07 -14.43 10.48
N ASP A 115 4.68 -15.47 9.89
CA ASP A 115 5.95 -16.02 10.39
C ASP A 115 7.14 -15.93 9.40
N GLN A 116 6.92 -15.76 8.09
CA GLN A 116 7.98 -15.96 7.08
C GLN A 116 8.65 -14.69 6.53
N LEU A 117 8.12 -13.50 6.80
CA LEU A 117 8.71 -12.22 6.35
C LEU A 117 9.37 -11.40 7.47
N ILE A 118 9.18 -11.79 8.74
CA ILE A 118 9.73 -11.09 9.92
C ILE A 118 11.07 -11.71 10.38
N SER A 119 11.42 -12.91 9.87
CA SER A 119 12.59 -13.67 10.31
C SER A 119 13.55 -13.99 9.16
N ARG A 120 14.36 -13.00 8.74
CA ARG A 120 15.63 -13.26 8.05
C ARG A 120 16.72 -12.32 8.53
#